data_AF-A0A4Q4HRX4-F1
#
_entry.id   AF-A0A4Q4HRX4-F1
#
_cell.length_a   1.000
_cell.length_b   1.000
_cell.length_c   1.000
_cell.angle_alpha   90.00
_cell.angle_beta   90.00
_cell.angle_gamma   90.00
#
_symmetry.space_group_name_H-M   'P 1'
#
loop_
_entity.id
_entity.type
_entity.pdbx_description
1 polymer ?
#
loop_
_entity_poly.entity_id
_entity_poly.type
_entity_poly.pdbx_seq_one_letter_code
_entity_poly.pdbx_strand_id
1 'polypeptide(L)'
;IVAGDNVIGQTASGAYILKWQNGGKALVDGIEASMSFPLVKDRLNWNTNATWMITSEQKDTGNPLSVIPKYTINNSLNWTITQA
;
A
#
# COMPACT_ATOMS: atom_id res chain seq x y z
N ILE A 1 4.47 -1.33 -14.76
CA ILE A 1 5.05 -0.61 -15.91
C ILE A 1 5.84 0.56 -15.36
N VAL A 2 7.10 0.72 -15.76
CA VAL A 2 8.01 1.77 -15.30
C VAL A 2 8.62 2.48 -16.50
N ALA A 3 9.13 3.70 -16.32
CA ALA A 3 9.90 4.36 -17.36
C ALA A 3 11.13 3.50 -17.71
N GLY A 4 11.45 3.42 -19.00
CA GLY A 4 12.66 2.74 -19.46
C GLY A 4 13.91 3.55 -19.17
N ASP A 5 15.05 2.87 -19.01
CA ASP A 5 16.34 3.51 -18.73
C ASP A 5 17.11 3.85 -20.03
N ASN A 6 16.65 3.32 -21.16
CA ASN A 6 17.26 3.54 -22.48
C ASN A 6 16.58 4.71 -23.20
N VAL A 7 17.36 5.73 -23.54
CA VAL A 7 16.94 6.87 -24.37
C VAL A 7 16.75 6.39 -25.81
N ILE A 8 15.53 6.54 -26.34
CA ILE A 8 15.18 6.17 -27.73
C ILE A 8 15.11 7.36 -28.67
N GLY A 9 15.26 8.58 -28.15
CA GLY A 9 15.28 9.80 -28.93
C GLY A 9 15.38 11.04 -28.05
N GLN A 10 15.50 12.20 -28.69
CA GLN A 10 15.52 13.49 -28.03
C GLN A 10 14.59 14.45 -28.77
N THR A 11 13.81 15.26 -28.03
CA THR A 11 12.97 16.30 -28.63
C THR A 11 13.83 17.46 -29.12
N ALA A 12 13.28 18.31 -29.99
CA ALA A 12 13.95 19.54 -30.44
C ALA A 12 14.29 20.50 -29.27
N SER A 13 13.57 20.40 -28.15
CA SER A 13 13.81 21.16 -26.92
C SER A 13 14.86 20.51 -25.98
N GLY A 14 15.44 19.37 -26.37
CA GLY A 14 16.49 18.68 -25.62
C GLY A 14 16.02 17.66 -24.59
N ALA A 15 14.71 17.40 -24.47
CA ALA A 15 14.18 16.40 -23.53
C ALA A 15 14.38 14.97 -24.06
N TYR A 16 14.68 14.02 -23.17
CA TYR A 16 14.83 12.61 -23.53
C TYR A 16 13.48 11.93 -23.73
N ILE A 17 13.40 11.11 -24.77
CA ILE A 17 12.26 10.24 -25.07
C ILE A 17 12.62 8.84 -24.57
N LEU A 18 11.79 8.33 -23.67
CA LEU A 18 11.91 7.00 -23.07
C LEU A 18 10.68 6.17 -23.44
N LYS A 19 10.81 4.84 -23.41
CA LYS A 19 9.70 3.92 -23.63
C LYS A 19 9.31 3.23 -22.33
N TRP A 20 8.01 3.10 -22.08
CA TRP A 20 7.48 2.28 -20.99
C TRP A 20 7.94 0.83 -21.13
N GLN A 21 8.41 0.25 -20.02
CA GLN A 21 8.85 -1.14 -19.94
C GLN A 21 8.23 -1.88 -18.76
N ASN A 22 8.31 -3.21 -18.79
CA ASN A 22 7.97 -4.04 -17.65
C ASN A 22 9.06 -3.89 -16.59
N GLY A 23 8.70 -3.52 -15.36
CA GLY A 23 9.63 -3.19 -14.27
C GLY A 23 10.35 -4.38 -13.63
N GLY A 24 10.34 -5.55 -14.27
CA GLY A 24 10.98 -6.74 -13.73
C GLY A 24 10.26 -7.30 -12.50
N LYS A 25 11.04 -7.95 -11.62
CA LYS A 25 10.51 -8.66 -10.44
C LYS A 25 10.43 -7.72 -9.24
N ALA A 26 9.39 -7.86 -8.43
CA ALA A 26 9.22 -7.14 -7.17
C ALA A 26 9.03 -8.11 -6.00
N LEU A 27 9.23 -7.61 -4.78
CA LEU A 27 8.88 -8.29 -3.54
C LEU A 27 8.01 -7.36 -2.70
N VAL A 28 6.84 -7.87 -2.31
CA VAL A 28 5.97 -7.24 -1.33
C VAL A 28 5.67 -8.29 -0.28
N ASP A 29 5.90 -7.94 0.98
CA ASP A 29 5.67 -8.83 2.12
C ASP A 29 5.17 -8.03 3.31
N GLY A 30 4.30 -8.62 4.11
CA GLY A 30 3.62 -7.95 5.20
C GLY A 30 2.74 -8.87 6.03
N ILE A 31 2.30 -8.33 7.16
CA ILE A 31 1.40 -9.00 8.10
C ILE A 31 0.12 -8.20 8.19
N GLU A 32 -1.02 -8.89 8.12
CA GLU A 32 -2.34 -8.32 8.34
C GLU A 32 -2.96 -8.95 9.59
N ALA A 33 -3.54 -8.09 10.43
CA ALA A 33 -4.25 -8.49 11.63
C ALA A 33 -5.61 -7.78 11.71
N SER A 34 -6.62 -8.52 12.15
CA SER A 34 -7.97 -7.99 12.36
C SER A 34 -8.51 -8.45 13.70
N MET A 35 -9.25 -7.56 14.36
CA MET A 35 -9.90 -7.81 15.64
C MET A 35 -11.27 -7.14 15.63
N SER A 36 -12.28 -7.89 16.05
CA SER A 36 -13.63 -7.40 16.33
C SER A 36 -14.03 -7.91 17.71
N PHE A 37 -14.38 -6.98 18.60
CA PHE A 37 -14.69 -7.27 19.99
C PHE A 37 -15.95 -6.53 20.47
N PRO A 38 -16.99 -7.26 20.92
CA PRO A 38 -18.19 -6.65 21.48
C PRO A 38 -17.92 -6.18 22.92
N LEU A 39 -17.61 -4.90 23.09
CA LEU A 39 -17.42 -4.28 24.41
C LEU A 39 -18.71 -4.32 25.25
N VAL A 40 -19.86 -4.08 24.61
CA VAL A 40 -21.19 -4.29 25.19
C VAL A 40 -22.00 -5.08 24.20
N LYS A 41 -22.44 -6.28 24.61
CA LYS A 41 -23.21 -7.19 23.76
C LYS A 41 -24.38 -6.44 23.10
N ASP A 42 -24.49 -6.58 21.78
CA ASP A 42 -25.54 -6.01 20.93
C ASP A 42 -25.64 -4.47 20.91
N ARG A 43 -24.72 -3.73 21.55
CA ARG A 43 -24.78 -2.25 21.61
C ARG A 43 -23.49 -1.54 21.28
N LEU A 44 -22.33 -2.11 21.61
CA LEU A 44 -21.05 -1.46 21.43
C LEU A 44 -20.04 -2.46 20.88
N ASN A 45 -19.61 -2.26 19.65
CA ASN A 45 -18.61 -3.10 18.99
C ASN A 45 -17.36 -2.30 18.66
N TRP A 46 -16.20 -2.86 19.01
CA TRP A 46 -14.90 -2.29 18.69
C TRP A 46 -14.22 -3.11 17.59
N ASN A 47 -13.77 -2.44 16.53
CA ASN A 47 -13.07 -3.07 15.42
C ASN A 47 -11.71 -2.40 15.23
N THR A 48 -10.67 -3.21 15.04
CA THR A 48 -9.33 -2.75 14.68
C THR A 48 -8.79 -3.61 13.55
N ASN A 49 -8.22 -2.98 12.53
CA ASN A 49 -7.42 -3.63 11.50
C ASN A 49 -6.03 -3.00 11.48
N ALA A 50 -5.01 -3.84 11.42
CA ALA A 50 -3.63 -3.40 11.34
C ALA A 50 -2.93 -4.11 10.18
N THR A 51 -2.16 -3.34 9.42
CA THR A 51 -1.30 -3.84 8.35
C THR A 51 0.12 -3.37 8.63
N TRP A 52 1.09 -4.28 8.61
CA TRP A 52 2.51 -3.98 8.73
C TRP A 52 3.25 -4.47 7.49
N MET A 53 3.91 -3.56 6.77
CA MET A 53 4.67 -3.88 5.56
C MET A 53 6.11 -4.25 5.95
N ILE A 54 6.51 -5.50 5.75
CA ILE A 54 7.89 -5.94 5.98
C ILE A 54 8.78 -5.44 4.85
N THR A 55 8.39 -5.71 3.60
CA THR A 55 9.17 -5.37 2.39
C THR A 55 8.25 -4.85 1.28
N SER A 56 8.73 -3.90 0.48
CA SER A 56 8.07 -3.39 -0.71
C SER A 56 9.13 -2.81 -1.66
N GLU A 57 9.70 -3.64 -2.52
CA GLU A 57 10.87 -3.27 -3.33
C GLU A 57 10.86 -3.88 -4.73
N GLN A 58 11.47 -3.19 -5.70
CA GLN A 58 11.88 -3.79 -6.96
C GLN A 58 13.21 -4.53 -6.78
N LYS A 59 13.26 -5.81 -7.14
CA LYS A 59 14.42 -6.67 -6.87
C LYS A 59 15.69 -6.23 -7.60
N ASP A 60 15.53 -5.63 -8.78
CA ASP A 60 16.67 -5.26 -9.63
C ASP A 60 17.33 -3.94 -9.20
N THR A 61 16.60 -3.04 -8.54
CA THR A 61 17.09 -1.70 -8.15
C THR A 61 17.10 -1.43 -6.65
N GLY A 62 16.40 -2.25 -5.85
CA GLY A 62 16.18 -2.01 -4.42
C GLY A 62 15.26 -0.81 -4.11
N ASN A 63 14.77 -0.10 -5.13
CA ASN A 63 13.87 1.02 -4.95
C ASN A 63 12.50 0.55 -4.44
N PRO A 64 11.81 1.35 -3.60
CA PRO A 64 10.48 1.00 -3.15
C PRO A 64 9.53 0.85 -4.33
N LEU A 65 8.75 -0.24 -4.34
CA LEU A 65 7.79 -0.49 -5.43
C LEU A 65 6.69 0.59 -5.45
N SER A 66 6.29 1.04 -4.27
CA SER A 66 5.34 2.13 -4.04
C SER A 66 5.67 2.80 -2.73
N VAL A 67 5.44 4.12 -2.66
CA VAL A 67 5.59 4.89 -1.41
C VAL A 67 4.31 4.69 -0.60
N ILE A 68 4.38 3.76 0.36
CA ILE A 68 3.29 3.40 1.25
C ILE A 68 3.76 3.51 2.72
N PRO A 69 2.85 3.73 3.68
CA PRO A 69 3.19 3.69 5.09
C PRO A 69 3.81 2.35 5.51
N LYS A 70 4.77 2.39 6.45
CA LYS A 70 5.36 1.16 7.02
C LYS A 70 4.31 0.33 7.78
N TYR A 71 3.36 1.01 8.41
CA TYR A 71 2.20 0.40 9.05
C TYR A 71 0.97 1.30 8.90
N THR A 72 -0.20 0.67 8.89
CA THR A 72 -1.50 1.34 8.90
C THR A 72 -2.36 0.68 9.97
N ILE A 73 -2.94 1.48 10.87
CA ILE A 73 -3.88 1.00 11.89
C ILE A 73 -5.19 1.76 11.70
N ASN A 74 -6.27 1.03 11.48
CA ASN A 74 -7.63 1.56 11.39
C ASN A 74 -8.42 1.06 12.60
N ASN A 75 -9.07 1.97 13.31
CA ASN A 75 -9.84 1.67 14.52
C ASN A 75 -11.24 2.29 14.39
N SER A 76 -12.27 1.55 14.79
CA SER A 76 -13.64 2.05 14.81
C SER A 76 -14.42 1.52 16.02
N LEU A 77 -15.25 2.40 16.57
CA LEU A 77 -16.19 2.08 17.63
C LEU A 77 -17.60 2.31 17.10
N ASN A 78 -18.39 1.24 17.03
CA ASN A 78 -19.77 1.29 16.58
C ASN A 78 -20.71 1.19 17.78
N TRP A 79 -21.47 2.25 18.04
CA TRP A 79 -22.36 2.37 19.19
C TRP A 79 -23.81 2.59 18.76
N THR A 80 -24.67 1.65 19.16
CA THR A 80 -26.12 1.73 19.03
C THR A 80 -26.72 2.29 20.33
N ILE A 81 -27.07 3.59 20.30
CA ILE A 81 -27.55 4.32 21.48
C ILE A 81 -29.01 3.93 21.81
N THR A 82 -29.89 3.86 20.82
CA THR A 82 -31.30 3.47 20.98
C THR A 82 -31.52 2.01 20.56
N GLN A 83 -32.43 1.29 21.22
CA GLN A 83 -32.86 -0.01 20.72
C GLN A 83 -33.54 0.15 19.36
N ALA A 84 -33.16 -0.69 18.41
CA ALA A 84 -33.89 -0.89 17.16
C ALA A 84 -35.19 -1.66 17.44
#